data_AF-A0A239WLA7-F1
#
_entry.id   AF-A0A239WLA7-F1
#
_cell.length_a   1.000
_cell.length_b   1.000
_cell.length_c   1.000
_cell.angle_alpha   90.00
_cell.angle_beta   90.00
_cell.angle_gamma   90.00
#
_symmetry.space_group_name_H-M   'P 1'
#
loop_
_entity.id
_entity.type
_entity.pdbx_description
1 polymer ?
#
loop_
_entity_poly.entity_id
_entity_poly.type
_entity_poly.pdbx_seq_one_letter_code
_entity_poly.pdbx_strand_id
1 'polypeptide(L)'
;MNAVLMWMRRTWMLGIVFIIIQCLTWFRYQEAYRDWSWTISLVQGATMLGSPFIAGVCAYMVHRQWPRTTRRDLAGTGRSHHLVSDMTWAVIAWGWAAQAVFLVIGCVSCVVHHADSSGLTLPWQLLTGPIALGASAWLGTLAACLWDSVMTIPVMVLAVFLAHQMFWDMHLPQLLSPDFATVPMSPMRPNPVHMALSILGNAGILVAAKAGCRWQQSPAGARSHGALATSITGMVALVVSCVLVATHPSADLIFI
;
A
#
# COMPACT_ATOMS: atom_id res chain seq x y z
N MET A 1 -25.42 3.03 8.83
CA MET A 1 -24.11 2.44 9.19
C MET A 1 -23.29 2.35 7.91
N ASN A 2 -22.10 2.96 7.84
CA ASN A 2 -21.27 2.97 6.63
C ASN A 2 -20.92 1.53 6.20
N ALA A 3 -21.05 1.21 4.90
CA ALA A 3 -20.79 -0.12 4.37
C ALA A 3 -19.36 -0.62 4.68
N VAL A 4 -18.38 0.28 4.67
CA VAL A 4 -17.00 0.01 5.10
C VAL A 4 -16.93 -0.47 6.55
N LEU A 5 -17.68 0.15 7.48
CA LEU A 5 -17.69 -0.28 8.89
C LEU A 5 -18.33 -1.65 9.07
N MET A 6 -19.35 -1.97 8.27
CA MET A 6 -19.94 -3.33 8.27
C MET A 6 -18.90 -4.36 7.84
N TRP A 7 -18.13 -4.06 6.79
CA TRP A 7 -17.04 -4.91 6.34
C TRP A 7 -15.94 -5.05 7.37
N MET A 8 -15.49 -3.93 7.97
CA MET A 8 -14.47 -3.96 9.03
C MET A 8 -14.90 -4.83 10.20
N ARG A 9 -16.17 -4.75 10.63
CA ARG A 9 -16.72 -5.62 11.69
C ARG A 9 -16.68 -7.10 11.27
N ARG A 10 -16.95 -7.41 10.00
CA ARG A 10 -16.91 -8.78 9.48
C ARG A 10 -15.49 -9.32 9.31
N THR A 11 -14.53 -8.43 9.04
CA THR A 11 -13.12 -8.77 8.79
C THR A 11 -12.20 -8.43 9.96
N TRP A 12 -12.74 -8.32 11.18
CA TRP A 12 -12.00 -7.88 12.37
C TRP A 12 -10.71 -8.68 12.64
N MET A 13 -10.69 -9.97 12.28
CA MET A 13 -9.49 -10.81 12.37
C MET A 13 -8.31 -10.25 11.57
N LEU A 14 -8.56 -9.55 10.46
CA LEU A 14 -7.50 -8.89 9.68
C LEU A 14 -6.78 -7.83 10.52
N GLY A 15 -7.48 -7.14 11.41
CA GLY A 15 -6.88 -6.21 12.35
C GLY A 15 -5.83 -6.88 13.24
N ILE A 16 -6.15 -8.07 13.79
CA ILE A 16 -5.20 -8.86 14.59
C ILE A 16 -3.98 -9.26 13.74
N VAL A 17 -4.20 -9.72 12.51
CA VAL A 17 -3.08 -10.11 11.63
C VAL A 17 -2.19 -8.93 11.30
N PHE A 18 -2.73 -7.74 10.99
CA PHE A 18 -1.92 -6.55 10.76
C PHE A 18 -1.15 -6.10 12.01
N ILE A 19 -1.73 -6.25 13.20
CA ILE A 19 -1.00 -6.01 14.46
C ILE A 19 0.16 -7.00 14.60
N ILE A 20 -0.05 -8.29 14.30
CA ILE A 20 1.03 -9.29 14.34
C ILE A 20 2.13 -8.94 13.33
N ILE A 21 1.79 -8.55 12.11
CA ILE A 21 2.76 -8.13 11.09
C ILE A 21 3.60 -6.94 11.60
N GLN A 22 2.97 -5.97 12.26
CA GLN A 22 3.67 -4.85 12.89
C GLN A 22 4.55 -5.28 14.07
N CYS A 23 4.08 -6.21 14.91
CA CYS A 23 4.90 -6.77 15.99
C CYS A 23 6.18 -7.44 15.45
N LEU A 24 6.08 -8.18 14.34
CA LEU A 24 7.23 -8.90 13.76
C LEU A 24 8.35 -7.95 13.32
N THR A 25 8.00 -6.75 12.83
CA THR A 25 9.01 -5.72 12.51
C THR A 25 9.48 -4.96 13.75
N TRP A 26 8.56 -4.63 14.66
CA TRP A 26 8.85 -3.87 15.87
C TRP A 26 9.83 -4.58 16.82
N PHE A 27 9.59 -5.86 17.12
CA PHE A 27 10.39 -6.60 18.10
C PHE A 27 11.74 -7.11 17.57
N ARG A 28 11.99 -6.97 16.27
CA ARG A 28 13.26 -7.39 15.66
C ARG A 28 14.45 -6.52 16.10
N TYR A 29 14.22 -5.30 16.60
CA TYR A 29 15.30 -4.33 16.87
C TYR A 29 15.16 -3.68 18.26
N GLN A 30 15.97 -4.12 19.23
CA GLN A 30 15.80 -3.84 20.66
C GLN A 30 16.27 -2.46 21.19
N GLU A 31 16.90 -1.59 20.39
CA GLU A 31 17.37 -0.25 20.85
C GLU A 31 16.64 0.91 20.15
N ALA A 32 15.37 0.65 19.85
CA ALA A 32 14.66 1.31 18.78
C ALA A 32 14.34 2.80 18.94
N TYR A 33 14.35 3.26 20.18
CA TYR A 33 13.72 4.49 20.63
C TYR A 33 14.68 5.70 20.64
N ARG A 34 15.88 5.57 20.06
CA ARG A 34 16.92 6.62 20.10
C ARG A 34 16.89 7.59 18.90
N ASP A 35 16.15 7.27 17.85
CA ASP A 35 16.05 8.08 16.62
C ASP A 35 14.61 8.07 16.08
N TRP A 36 14.02 9.26 15.90
CA TRP A 36 12.67 9.43 15.37
C TRP A 36 12.51 8.91 13.95
N SER A 37 13.47 9.22 13.08
CA SER A 37 13.43 8.85 11.66
C SER A 37 13.46 7.33 11.51
N TRP A 38 14.31 6.68 12.30
CA TRP A 38 14.44 5.24 12.33
C TRP A 38 13.20 4.55 12.95
N THR A 39 12.59 5.15 13.99
CA THR A 39 11.35 4.63 14.58
C THR A 39 10.18 4.66 13.60
N ILE A 40 10.01 5.77 12.86
CA ILE A 40 8.96 5.87 11.82
C ILE A 40 9.26 4.87 10.70
N SER A 41 10.52 4.74 10.32
CA SER A 41 10.99 3.77 9.33
C SER A 41 10.59 2.34 9.71
N LEU A 42 10.76 1.91 10.97
CA LEU A 42 10.30 0.60 11.43
C LEU A 42 8.80 0.36 11.24
N VAL A 43 7.98 1.38 11.54
CA VAL A 43 6.52 1.29 11.36
C VAL A 43 6.15 1.16 9.88
N GLN A 44 6.90 1.82 8.99
CA GLN A 44 6.73 1.68 7.54
C GLN A 44 7.29 0.35 7.02
N GLY A 45 8.36 -0.19 7.60
CA GLY A 45 8.97 -1.46 7.21
C GLY A 45 8.02 -2.66 7.31
N ALA A 46 6.98 -2.58 8.15
CA ALA A 46 5.91 -3.58 8.19
C ALA A 46 5.17 -3.77 6.86
N THR A 47 5.23 -2.78 5.96
CA THR A 47 4.67 -2.90 4.61
C THR A 47 5.39 -3.93 3.74
N MET A 48 6.64 -4.30 4.04
CA MET A 48 7.34 -5.38 3.32
C MET A 48 6.60 -6.72 3.40
N LEU A 49 5.93 -6.99 4.53
CA LEU A 49 5.06 -8.15 4.70
C LEU A 49 3.58 -7.79 4.49
N GLY A 50 3.18 -6.59 4.93
CA GLY A 50 1.80 -6.12 4.87
C GLY A 50 1.28 -5.94 3.44
N SER A 51 2.11 -5.47 2.51
CA SER A 51 1.72 -5.19 1.13
C SER A 51 1.47 -6.46 0.29
N PRO A 52 2.36 -7.48 0.29
CA PRO A 52 2.04 -8.77 -0.31
C PRO A 52 0.81 -9.42 0.31
N PHE A 53 0.69 -9.38 1.64
CA PHE A 53 -0.44 -9.94 2.37
C PHE A 53 -1.76 -9.27 1.98
N ILE A 54 -1.83 -7.93 1.98
CA ILE A 54 -3.06 -7.20 1.67
C ILE A 54 -3.48 -7.40 0.21
N ALA A 55 -2.53 -7.48 -0.73
CA ALA A 55 -2.81 -7.79 -2.13
C ALA A 55 -3.45 -9.17 -2.28
N GLY A 56 -2.88 -10.19 -1.61
CA GLY A 56 -3.42 -11.55 -1.59
C GLY A 56 -4.80 -11.63 -0.94
N VAL A 57 -5.00 -10.97 0.21
CA VAL A 57 -6.31 -10.93 0.90
C VAL A 57 -7.37 -10.27 0.03
N CYS A 58 -7.06 -9.13 -0.59
CA CYS A 58 -8.00 -8.44 -1.48
C CYS A 58 -8.37 -9.31 -2.69
N ALA A 59 -7.38 -9.97 -3.33
CA ALA A 59 -7.64 -10.92 -4.40
C ALA A 59 -8.53 -12.09 -3.93
N TYR A 60 -8.21 -12.67 -2.77
CA TYR A 60 -8.98 -13.76 -2.17
C TYR A 60 -10.42 -13.37 -1.89
N MET A 61 -10.63 -12.18 -1.31
CA MET A 61 -11.96 -11.72 -0.96
C MET A 61 -12.82 -11.48 -2.21
N VAL A 62 -12.24 -10.95 -3.30
CA VAL A 62 -12.93 -10.83 -4.60
C VAL A 62 -13.38 -12.20 -5.11
N HIS A 63 -12.49 -13.20 -5.13
CA HIS A 63 -12.85 -14.55 -5.60
C HIS A 63 -13.88 -15.23 -4.70
N ARG A 64 -13.72 -15.15 -3.38
CA ARG A 64 -14.59 -15.84 -2.42
C ARG A 64 -16.00 -15.29 -2.41
N GLN A 65 -16.14 -13.97 -2.50
CA GLN A 65 -17.42 -13.30 -2.25
C GLN A 65 -18.14 -12.91 -3.55
N TRP A 66 -17.43 -12.85 -4.68
CA TRP A 66 -18.00 -12.60 -6.01
C TRP A 66 -17.64 -13.73 -6.98
N PRO A 67 -18.37 -14.87 -6.94
CA PRO A 67 -18.30 -15.88 -7.98
C PRO A 67 -18.62 -15.30 -9.37
N ARG A 68 -18.10 -15.96 -10.42
CA ARG A 68 -18.30 -15.60 -11.83
C ARG A 68 -19.74 -15.25 -12.20
N THR A 69 -20.67 -16.07 -11.73
CA THR A 69 -22.10 -15.95 -11.99
C THR A 69 -22.66 -14.67 -11.40
N THR A 70 -22.41 -14.43 -10.11
CA THR A 70 -22.86 -13.23 -9.40
C THR A 70 -22.27 -11.94 -9.97
N ARG A 71 -21.03 -11.96 -10.49
CA ARG A 71 -20.44 -10.80 -11.18
C ARG A 71 -21.18 -10.47 -12.48
N ARG A 72 -21.55 -11.48 -13.27
CA ARG A 72 -22.32 -11.28 -14.52
C ARG A 72 -23.71 -10.74 -14.23
N ASP A 73 -24.37 -11.28 -13.23
CA ASP A 73 -25.75 -10.88 -12.87
C ASP A 73 -25.81 -9.45 -12.33
N LEU A 74 -24.77 -9.01 -11.61
CA LEU A 74 -24.71 -7.67 -11.02
C LEU A 74 -24.01 -6.62 -11.87
N ALA A 75 -23.37 -7.00 -12.99
CA ALA A 75 -22.57 -6.10 -13.83
C ALA A 75 -23.37 -4.85 -14.24
N GLY A 76 -24.68 -4.98 -14.54
CA GLY A 76 -25.53 -3.87 -14.97
C GLY A 76 -26.05 -2.93 -13.87
N THR A 77 -25.89 -3.28 -12.59
CA THR A 77 -26.66 -2.63 -11.50
C THR A 77 -25.93 -1.50 -10.78
N GLY A 78 -24.66 -1.21 -11.11
CA GLY A 78 -23.82 -0.22 -10.42
C GLY A 78 -23.47 -0.57 -8.96
N ARG A 79 -24.22 -1.47 -8.32
CA ARG A 79 -24.02 -1.94 -6.94
C ARG A 79 -22.76 -2.80 -6.78
N SER A 80 -22.35 -3.53 -7.82
CA SER A 80 -21.15 -4.37 -7.83
C SER A 80 -19.88 -3.57 -7.50
N HIS A 81 -19.75 -2.37 -8.07
CA HIS A 81 -18.62 -1.47 -7.87
C HIS A 81 -18.47 -1.04 -6.40
N HIS A 82 -19.58 -0.68 -5.75
CA HIS A 82 -19.55 -0.25 -4.35
C HIS A 82 -19.16 -1.40 -3.42
N LEU A 83 -19.63 -2.61 -3.68
CA LEU A 83 -19.34 -3.76 -2.82
C LEU A 83 -17.85 -4.13 -2.80
N VAL A 84 -17.21 -4.19 -3.97
CA VAL A 84 -15.76 -4.50 -4.06
C VAL A 84 -14.92 -3.35 -3.52
N SER A 85 -15.34 -2.10 -3.79
CA SER A 85 -14.68 -0.91 -3.27
C SER A 85 -14.76 -0.82 -1.75
N ASP A 86 -15.94 -0.97 -1.17
CA ASP A 86 -16.18 -0.85 0.28
C ASP A 86 -15.41 -1.93 1.06
N MET A 87 -15.38 -3.14 0.51
CA MET A 87 -14.58 -4.24 1.03
C MET A 87 -13.07 -3.94 0.97
N THR A 88 -12.56 -3.49 -0.17
CA THR A 88 -11.14 -3.16 -0.34
C THR A 88 -10.72 -2.06 0.63
N TRP A 89 -11.53 -1.00 0.77
CA TRP A 89 -11.29 0.07 1.74
C TRP A 89 -11.36 -0.40 3.18
N ALA A 90 -12.22 -1.36 3.52
CA ALA A 90 -12.27 -1.93 4.86
C ALA A 90 -10.99 -2.70 5.21
N VAL A 91 -10.40 -3.43 4.26
CA VAL A 91 -9.11 -4.10 4.47
C VAL A 91 -7.98 -3.07 4.64
N ILE A 92 -7.94 -2.04 3.78
CA ILE A 92 -6.98 -0.94 3.89
C ILE A 92 -7.09 -0.24 5.25
N ALA A 93 -8.31 0.02 5.71
CA ALA A 93 -8.55 0.68 7.00
C ALA A 93 -7.97 -0.11 8.18
N TRP A 94 -8.00 -1.45 8.16
CA TRP A 94 -7.34 -2.27 9.18
C TRP A 94 -5.81 -2.14 9.14
N GLY A 95 -5.22 -2.13 7.94
CA GLY A 95 -3.77 -1.89 7.77
C GLY A 95 -3.35 -0.52 8.30
N TRP A 96 -4.09 0.53 7.95
CA TRP A 96 -3.84 1.88 8.45
C TRP A 96 -4.08 2.02 9.94
N ALA A 97 -5.10 1.37 10.50
CA ALA A 97 -5.33 1.37 11.94
C ALA A 97 -4.16 0.72 12.70
N ALA A 98 -3.64 -0.40 12.23
CA ALA A 98 -2.47 -1.04 12.82
C ALA A 98 -1.22 -0.15 12.72
N GLN A 99 -0.97 0.47 11.57
CA GLN A 99 0.10 1.47 11.41
C GLN A 99 -0.05 2.65 12.37
N ALA A 100 -1.27 3.18 12.53
CA ALA A 100 -1.53 4.30 13.44
C ALA A 100 -1.26 3.93 14.90
N VAL A 101 -1.65 2.73 15.34
CA VAL A 101 -1.35 2.23 16.70
C VAL A 101 0.16 2.18 16.95
N PHE A 102 0.92 1.58 16.04
CA PHE A 102 2.37 1.49 16.18
C PHE A 102 3.08 2.83 16.02
N LEU A 103 2.55 3.73 15.20
CA LEU A 103 3.03 5.10 15.12
C LEU A 103 2.85 5.82 16.47
N VAL A 104 1.70 5.68 17.13
CA VAL A 104 1.46 6.26 18.47
C VAL A 104 2.44 5.68 19.49
N ILE A 105 2.62 4.35 19.50
CA ILE A 105 3.58 3.68 20.40
C ILE A 105 5.00 4.21 20.17
N GLY A 106 5.42 4.32 18.91
CA GLY A 106 6.73 4.85 18.54
C GLY A 106 6.91 6.31 18.93
N CYS A 107 5.93 7.17 18.65
CA CYS A 107 5.96 8.57 19.06
C CYS A 107 6.11 8.71 20.59
N VAL A 108 5.33 7.95 21.37
CA VAL A 108 5.43 7.97 22.84
C VAL A 108 6.81 7.51 23.29
N SER A 109 7.34 6.44 22.69
CA SER A 109 8.67 5.92 23.02
C SER A 109 9.77 6.95 22.73
N CYS A 110 9.75 7.59 21.56
CA CYS A 110 10.72 8.62 21.19
C CYS A 110 10.67 9.85 22.11
N VAL A 111 9.46 10.26 22.53
CA VAL A 111 9.29 11.38 23.47
C VAL A 111 9.88 11.02 24.85
N VAL A 112 9.56 9.83 25.37
CA VAL A 112 10.03 9.36 26.69
C VAL A 112 11.55 9.23 26.74
N HIS A 113 12.17 8.81 25.64
CA HIS A 113 13.61 8.58 25.56
C HIS A 113 14.42 9.75 24.99
N HIS A 114 13.80 10.92 24.77
CA HIS A 114 14.47 12.09 24.20
C HIS A 114 15.21 11.78 22.88
N ALA A 115 14.56 11.02 22.00
CA ALA A 115 15.13 10.57 20.74
C ALA A 115 15.57 11.75 19.84
N ASP A 116 16.63 11.55 19.07
CA ASP A 116 17.08 12.53 18.09
C ASP A 116 16.02 12.72 16.99
N SER A 117 15.62 13.97 16.77
CA SER A 117 14.63 14.38 15.76
C SER A 117 15.26 14.94 14.50
N SER A 118 16.59 15.08 14.46
CA SER A 118 17.32 15.71 13.36
C SER A 118 17.13 15.01 12.02
N GLY A 119 16.87 13.69 12.02
CA GLY A 119 16.68 12.88 10.83
C GLY A 119 15.27 12.88 10.21
N LEU A 120 14.31 13.60 10.78
CA LEU A 120 12.91 13.60 10.32
C LEU A 120 12.73 14.26 8.95
N THR A 121 12.02 13.57 8.04
CA THR A 121 11.62 14.08 6.73
C THR A 121 10.11 13.95 6.50
N LEU A 122 9.37 14.67 7.36
CA LEU A 122 7.93 14.81 7.28
C LEU A 122 7.50 15.72 6.11
N PRO A 123 6.27 15.56 5.56
CA PRO A 123 5.28 14.53 5.89
C PRO A 123 5.52 13.19 5.19
N TRP A 124 6.53 13.12 4.31
CA TRP A 124 6.70 12.01 3.37
C TRP A 124 6.93 10.67 4.06
N GLN A 125 7.74 10.64 5.12
CA GLN A 125 7.97 9.45 5.96
C GLN A 125 6.70 8.79 6.52
N LEU A 126 5.64 9.59 6.77
CA LEU A 126 4.38 9.06 7.32
C LEU A 126 3.46 8.52 6.24
N LEU A 127 3.57 9.01 5.02
CA LEU A 127 2.64 8.72 3.92
C LEU A 127 3.10 7.56 3.04
N THR A 128 4.40 7.26 2.98
CA THR A 128 4.96 6.22 2.11
C THR A 128 4.30 4.86 2.34
N GLY A 129 4.25 4.35 3.57
CA GLY A 129 3.67 3.02 3.83
C GLY A 129 2.15 2.94 3.69
N PRO A 130 1.34 3.86 4.24
CA PRO A 130 -0.12 3.84 4.06
C PRO A 130 -0.53 3.84 2.58
N ILE A 131 0.13 4.64 1.75
CA ILE A 131 -0.18 4.74 0.32
C ILE A 131 0.26 3.48 -0.42
N ALA A 132 1.41 2.90 -0.06
CA ALA A 132 1.90 1.64 -0.62
C ALA A 132 0.98 0.43 -0.29
N LEU A 133 0.44 0.37 0.94
CA LEU A 133 -0.59 -0.62 1.31
C LEU A 133 -1.87 -0.45 0.47
N GLY A 134 -2.30 0.79 0.28
CA GLY A 134 -3.47 1.10 -0.55
C GLY A 134 -3.26 0.71 -2.01
N ALA A 135 -2.08 0.98 -2.57
CA ALA A 135 -1.71 0.58 -3.93
C ALA A 135 -1.73 -0.94 -4.10
N SER A 136 -1.11 -1.66 -3.15
CA SER A 136 -1.04 -3.12 -3.17
C SER A 136 -2.41 -3.79 -3.04
N ALA A 137 -3.26 -3.26 -2.16
CA ALA A 137 -4.64 -3.74 -1.99
C ALA A 137 -5.44 -3.60 -3.29
N TRP A 138 -5.39 -2.42 -3.92
CA TRP A 138 -6.12 -2.17 -5.17
C TRP A 138 -5.56 -2.94 -6.36
N LEU A 139 -4.25 -3.16 -6.43
CA LEU A 139 -3.67 -4.06 -7.42
C LEU A 139 -4.16 -5.50 -7.25
N GLY A 140 -4.19 -6.03 -6.02
CA GLY A 140 -4.75 -7.36 -5.74
C GLY A 140 -6.22 -7.47 -6.16
N THR A 141 -7.02 -6.46 -5.82
CA THR A 141 -8.43 -6.37 -6.24
C THR A 141 -8.57 -6.34 -7.77
N LEU A 142 -7.77 -5.52 -8.47
CA LEU A 142 -7.80 -5.42 -9.92
C LEU A 142 -7.40 -6.73 -10.59
N ALA A 143 -6.31 -7.35 -10.12
CA ALA A 143 -5.83 -8.61 -10.64
C ALA A 143 -6.89 -9.71 -10.54
N ALA A 144 -7.60 -9.83 -9.42
CA ALA A 144 -8.70 -10.79 -9.26
C ALA A 144 -9.93 -10.48 -10.13
N CYS A 145 -10.13 -9.21 -10.47
CA CYS A 145 -11.16 -8.81 -11.43
C CYS A 145 -10.78 -9.17 -12.88
N LEU A 146 -9.50 -9.05 -13.24
CA LEU A 146 -8.98 -9.32 -14.58
C LEU A 146 -8.73 -10.81 -14.83
N TRP A 147 -8.09 -11.48 -13.87
CA TRP A 147 -7.71 -12.87 -13.95
C TRP A 147 -8.50 -13.70 -12.96
N ASP A 148 -9.48 -14.40 -13.51
CA ASP A 148 -10.46 -15.12 -12.72
C ASP A 148 -10.00 -16.54 -12.37
N SER A 149 -8.82 -16.65 -11.79
CA SER A 149 -8.23 -17.91 -11.33
C SER A 149 -7.89 -17.79 -9.85
N VAL A 150 -8.07 -18.87 -9.08
CA VAL A 150 -7.61 -18.90 -7.68
C VAL A 150 -6.08 -18.72 -7.59
N MET A 151 -5.35 -19.04 -8.68
CA MET A 151 -3.91 -18.80 -8.79
C MET A 151 -3.54 -17.31 -8.75
N THR A 152 -4.47 -16.40 -9.00
CA THR A 152 -4.23 -14.95 -8.87
C THR A 152 -3.79 -14.59 -7.44
N ILE A 153 -4.26 -15.32 -6.42
CA ILE A 153 -3.91 -15.04 -5.03
C ILE A 153 -2.40 -15.26 -4.77
N PRO A 154 -1.84 -16.48 -4.93
CA PRO A 154 -0.41 -16.69 -4.70
C PRO A 154 0.45 -15.91 -5.69
N VAL A 155 0.01 -15.70 -6.93
CA VAL A 155 0.76 -14.89 -7.91
C VAL A 155 0.83 -13.44 -7.48
N MET A 156 -0.24 -12.83 -6.97
CA MET A 156 -0.21 -11.45 -6.50
C MET A 156 0.64 -11.28 -5.25
N VAL A 157 0.58 -12.22 -4.30
CA VAL A 157 1.46 -12.20 -3.12
C VAL A 157 2.92 -12.23 -3.57
N LEU A 158 3.28 -13.19 -4.43
CA LEU A 158 4.65 -13.34 -4.92
C LEU A 158 5.09 -12.14 -5.77
N ALA A 159 4.25 -11.65 -6.67
CA ALA A 159 4.58 -10.53 -7.55
C ALA A 159 4.81 -9.23 -6.77
N VAL A 160 3.96 -8.92 -5.77
CA VAL A 160 4.16 -7.74 -4.93
C VAL A 160 5.43 -7.88 -4.08
N PHE A 161 5.70 -9.07 -3.55
CA PHE A 161 6.92 -9.34 -2.81
C PHE A 161 8.19 -9.23 -3.67
N LEU A 162 8.18 -9.77 -4.90
CA LEU A 162 9.31 -9.71 -5.82
C LEU A 162 9.51 -8.33 -6.44
N ALA A 163 8.42 -7.59 -6.69
CA ALA A 163 8.48 -6.22 -7.20
C ALA A 163 9.36 -5.34 -6.29
N HIS A 164 9.21 -5.49 -4.98
CA HIS A 164 10.06 -4.82 -4.01
C HIS A 164 11.55 -5.07 -4.23
N GLN A 165 11.95 -6.34 -4.38
CA GLN A 165 13.34 -6.74 -4.59
C GLN A 165 13.90 -6.14 -5.88
N MET A 166 13.12 -6.19 -6.97
CA MET A 166 13.54 -5.64 -8.26
C MET A 166 13.67 -4.12 -8.25
N PHE A 167 12.74 -3.40 -7.64
CA PHE A 167 12.80 -1.93 -7.59
C PHE A 167 13.93 -1.43 -6.69
N TRP A 168 14.24 -2.17 -5.64
CA TRP A 168 15.39 -1.90 -4.79
C TRP A 168 16.71 -1.97 -5.56
N ASP A 169 16.95 -3.08 -6.27
CA ASP A 169 18.19 -3.26 -7.04
C ASP A 169 18.36 -2.19 -8.15
N MET A 170 17.25 -1.72 -8.72
CA MET A 170 17.24 -0.70 -9.77
C MET A 170 17.26 0.74 -9.25
N HIS A 171 17.32 0.98 -7.93
CA HIS A 171 17.26 2.31 -7.31
C HIS A 171 16.03 3.13 -7.76
N LEU A 172 14.95 2.44 -8.13
CA LEU A 172 13.70 3.04 -8.56
C LEU A 172 12.88 3.49 -7.33
N PRO A 173 11.78 4.27 -7.52
CA PRO A 173 10.94 4.66 -6.38
C PRO A 173 10.51 3.43 -5.60
N GLN A 174 10.36 3.58 -4.29
CA GLN A 174 9.91 2.54 -3.39
C GLN A 174 8.42 2.22 -3.61
N LEU A 175 8.14 1.40 -4.61
CA LEU A 175 6.79 1.01 -5.02
C LEU A 175 6.30 -0.23 -4.24
N LEU A 176 5.02 -0.22 -3.89
CA LEU A 176 4.22 -1.27 -3.26
C LEU A 176 4.62 -1.66 -1.84
N SER A 177 5.91 -1.74 -1.54
CA SER A 177 6.43 -1.85 -0.18
C SER A 177 7.69 -1.00 -0.05
N PRO A 178 7.67 0.09 0.72
CA PRO A 178 8.90 0.79 1.04
C PRO A 178 9.84 -0.07 1.89
N ASP A 179 11.13 -0.03 1.55
CA ASP A 179 12.17 -0.59 2.41
C ASP A 179 12.52 0.45 3.46
N PHE A 180 12.47 0.06 4.73
CA PHE A 180 12.87 0.91 5.84
C PHE A 180 13.44 0.09 7.01
N ALA A 181 14.65 0.49 7.39
CA ALA A 181 15.48 0.10 8.55
C ALA A 181 16.18 -1.27 8.53
N THR A 182 17.48 -1.24 8.20
CA THR A 182 18.50 -2.23 8.62
C THR A 182 19.44 -1.68 9.71
N VAL A 183 19.58 -0.36 9.87
CA VAL A 183 20.53 0.30 10.79
C VAL A 183 19.99 1.69 11.22
N PRO A 184 20.33 2.22 12.42
CA PRO A 184 20.00 3.60 12.82
C PRO A 184 20.35 4.64 11.76
N MET A 185 19.51 5.65 11.60
CA MET A 185 19.65 6.61 10.50
C MET A 185 20.57 7.76 10.86
N SER A 186 20.59 8.27 12.09
CA SER A 186 21.49 9.38 12.46
C SER A 186 22.97 9.07 12.17
N PRO A 187 23.69 9.87 11.34
CA PRO A 187 23.30 11.19 10.81
C PRO A 187 22.61 11.21 9.42
N MET A 188 22.52 10.08 8.72
CA MET A 188 21.78 9.93 7.45
C MET A 188 20.28 10.23 7.61
N ARG A 189 19.68 10.81 6.57
CA ARG A 189 18.26 11.17 6.55
C ARG A 189 17.60 10.62 5.29
N PRO A 190 16.36 10.12 5.37
CA PRO A 190 15.69 9.69 4.16
C PRO A 190 15.43 10.85 3.21
N ASN A 191 15.77 10.67 1.94
CA ASN A 191 15.68 11.72 0.94
C ASN A 191 14.20 12.12 0.70
N PRO A 192 13.80 13.37 1.02
CA PRO A 192 12.41 13.79 0.88
C PRO A 192 11.92 13.79 -0.57
N VAL A 193 12.82 14.01 -1.55
CA VAL A 193 12.47 14.00 -2.98
C VAL A 193 12.16 12.57 -3.43
N HIS A 194 13.02 11.61 -3.07
CA HIS A 194 12.81 10.20 -3.38
C HIS A 194 11.51 9.67 -2.73
N MET A 195 11.25 10.05 -1.47
CA MET A 195 10.00 9.68 -0.78
C MET A 195 8.75 10.28 -1.43
N ALA A 196 8.80 11.56 -1.82
CA ALA A 196 7.69 12.22 -2.50
C ALA A 196 7.38 11.55 -3.85
N LEU A 197 8.41 11.17 -4.61
CA LEU A 197 8.24 10.43 -5.87
C LEU A 197 7.71 9.01 -5.62
N SER A 198 8.16 8.34 -4.56
CA SER A 198 7.62 7.02 -4.16
C SER A 198 6.14 7.10 -3.80
N ILE A 199 5.73 8.15 -3.08
CA ILE A 199 4.32 8.43 -2.79
C ILE A 199 3.53 8.68 -4.07
N LEU A 200 4.06 9.51 -4.97
CA LEU A 200 3.42 9.80 -6.25
C LEU A 200 3.20 8.52 -7.08
N GLY A 201 4.22 7.66 -7.15
CA GLY A 201 4.16 6.39 -7.87
C GLY A 201 3.10 5.44 -7.29
N ASN A 202 3.10 5.25 -5.98
CA ASN A 202 2.10 4.41 -5.31
C ASN A 202 0.68 4.99 -5.39
N ALA A 203 0.52 6.31 -5.26
CA ALA A 203 -0.76 6.97 -5.46
C ALA A 203 -1.25 6.79 -6.91
N GLY A 204 -0.35 6.89 -7.89
CA GLY A 204 -0.61 6.60 -9.29
C GLY A 204 -1.14 5.18 -9.50
N ILE A 205 -0.48 4.17 -8.91
CA ILE A 205 -0.92 2.77 -8.93
C ILE A 205 -2.30 2.62 -8.30
N LEU A 206 -2.52 3.20 -7.11
CA LEU A 206 -3.80 3.13 -6.40
C LEU A 206 -4.93 3.70 -7.26
N VAL A 207 -4.73 4.91 -7.80
CA VAL A 207 -5.71 5.58 -8.67
C VAL A 207 -5.95 4.76 -9.94
N ALA A 208 -4.89 4.27 -10.57
CA ALA A 208 -4.97 3.45 -11.77
C ALA A 208 -5.76 2.17 -11.52
N ALA A 209 -5.38 1.40 -10.49
CA ALA A 209 -5.99 0.13 -10.18
C ALA A 209 -7.46 0.27 -9.76
N LYS A 210 -7.77 1.28 -8.92
CA LYS A 210 -9.14 1.60 -8.53
C LYS A 210 -10.00 1.98 -9.74
N ALA A 211 -9.53 2.88 -10.59
CA ALA A 211 -10.26 3.34 -11.76
C ALA A 211 -10.43 2.21 -12.80
N GLY A 212 -9.39 1.40 -13.00
CA GLY A 212 -9.41 0.20 -13.83
C GLY A 212 -10.42 -0.84 -13.34
N CYS A 213 -10.53 -1.05 -12.01
CA CYS A 213 -11.58 -1.90 -11.42
C CYS A 213 -12.97 -1.39 -11.79
N ARG A 214 -13.21 -0.07 -11.68
CA ARG A 214 -14.50 0.53 -12.07
C ARG A 214 -14.82 0.26 -13.53
N TRP A 215 -13.85 0.48 -14.40
CA TRP A 215 -14.02 0.32 -15.84
C TRP A 215 -14.28 -1.14 -16.24
N GLN A 216 -13.57 -2.09 -15.63
CA GLN A 216 -13.70 -3.53 -15.92
C GLN A 216 -15.02 -4.12 -15.42
N GLN A 217 -15.50 -3.67 -14.26
CA GLN A 217 -16.73 -4.18 -13.66
C GLN A 217 -17.99 -3.63 -14.34
N SER A 218 -17.88 -2.56 -15.13
CA SER A 218 -18.98 -2.05 -15.95
C SER A 218 -19.22 -2.91 -17.20
N PRO A 219 -20.48 -3.14 -17.61
CA PRO A 219 -20.83 -3.82 -18.86
C PRO A 219 -20.23 -3.08 -20.04
N ALA A 220 -19.89 -3.80 -21.12
CA ALA A 220 -19.20 -3.23 -22.28
C ALA A 220 -19.84 -1.93 -22.83
N GLY A 221 -21.18 -1.85 -22.87
CA GLY A 221 -21.92 -0.67 -23.32
C GLY A 221 -22.07 0.47 -22.31
N ALA A 222 -21.64 0.28 -21.05
CA ALA A 222 -21.75 1.27 -19.97
C ALA A 222 -20.39 1.58 -19.31
N ARG A 223 -19.28 1.21 -19.96
CA ARG A 223 -17.93 1.52 -19.47
C ARG A 223 -17.68 3.02 -19.53
N SER A 224 -17.32 3.60 -18.39
CA SER A 224 -17.03 5.04 -18.31
C SER A 224 -15.68 5.38 -18.94
N HIS A 225 -15.69 6.20 -20.00
CA HIS A 225 -14.45 6.79 -20.54
C HIS A 225 -13.70 7.64 -19.50
N GLY A 226 -14.42 8.26 -18.57
CA GLY A 226 -13.81 8.98 -17.44
C GLY A 226 -13.00 8.06 -16.53
N ALA A 227 -13.51 6.87 -16.21
CA ALA A 227 -12.77 5.88 -15.41
C ALA A 227 -11.53 5.38 -16.14
N LEU A 228 -11.60 5.16 -17.46
CA LEU A 228 -10.44 4.81 -18.26
C LEU A 228 -9.39 5.93 -18.28
N ALA A 229 -9.82 7.18 -18.49
CA ALA A 229 -8.94 8.34 -18.47
C ALA A 229 -8.24 8.49 -17.12
N THR A 230 -8.97 8.39 -16.00
CA THR A 230 -8.39 8.40 -14.66
C THR A 230 -7.39 7.25 -14.46
N SER A 231 -7.68 6.07 -15.01
CA SER A 231 -6.76 4.93 -14.95
C SER A 231 -5.44 5.23 -15.68
N ILE A 232 -5.53 5.82 -16.87
CA ILE A 232 -4.37 6.21 -17.67
C ILE A 232 -3.59 7.31 -16.95
N THR A 233 -4.24 8.32 -16.39
CA THR A 233 -3.57 9.38 -15.62
C THR A 233 -2.79 8.82 -14.43
N GLY A 234 -3.34 7.84 -13.71
CA GLY A 234 -2.63 7.15 -12.63
C GLY A 234 -1.38 6.41 -13.13
N MET A 235 -1.47 5.73 -14.28
CA MET A 235 -0.32 5.07 -14.90
C MET A 235 0.75 6.08 -15.37
N VAL A 236 0.34 7.22 -15.91
CA VAL A 236 1.27 8.30 -16.29
C VAL A 236 2.01 8.82 -15.05
N ALA A 237 1.31 9.05 -13.93
CA ALA A 237 1.94 9.50 -12.68
C ALA A 237 2.98 8.49 -12.16
N LEU A 238 2.69 7.19 -12.27
CA LEU A 238 3.64 6.13 -11.96
C LEU A 238 4.89 6.21 -12.85
N VAL A 239 4.70 6.28 -14.17
CA VAL A 239 5.83 6.34 -15.12
C VAL A 239 6.67 7.59 -14.89
N VAL A 240 6.04 8.74 -14.69
CA VAL A 240 6.72 10.01 -14.39
C VAL A 240 7.55 9.88 -13.10
N SER A 241 7.00 9.29 -12.04
CA SER A 241 7.74 9.03 -10.81
C SER A 241 9.00 8.19 -11.05
N CYS A 242 8.87 7.07 -11.77
CA CYS A 242 10.02 6.21 -12.09
C CYS A 242 11.07 6.93 -12.93
N VAL A 243 10.66 7.67 -13.96
CA VAL A 243 11.57 8.43 -14.84
C VAL A 243 12.30 9.53 -14.06
N LEU A 244 11.60 10.23 -13.16
CA LEU A 244 12.21 11.30 -12.37
C LEU A 244 13.24 10.76 -11.38
N VAL A 245 12.97 9.63 -10.71
CA VAL A 245 14.00 9.00 -9.86
C VAL A 245 15.19 8.54 -10.69
N ALA A 246 14.96 7.92 -11.84
CA ALA A 246 16.04 7.38 -12.69
C ALA A 246 16.91 8.46 -13.37
N THR A 247 16.41 9.68 -13.52
CA THR A 247 17.11 10.73 -14.29
C THR A 247 17.53 11.94 -13.46
N HIS A 248 16.96 12.13 -12.27
CA HIS A 248 17.22 13.31 -11.46
C HIS A 248 18.25 13.00 -10.34
N PRO A 249 19.43 13.65 -10.34
CA PRO A 249 20.52 13.33 -9.41
C PRO A 249 20.16 13.53 -7.93
N SER A 250 19.21 14.42 -7.64
CA SER A 250 18.72 14.62 -6.26
C SER A 250 17.70 13.59 -5.79
N ALA A 251 17.27 12.66 -6.65
CA ALA A 251 16.24 11.65 -6.35
C ALA A 251 16.79 10.21 -6.39
N ASP A 252 17.98 10.03 -6.93
CA ASP A 252 18.67 8.73 -7.08
C ASP A 252 19.05 8.11 -5.73
N LEU A 253 19.36 8.94 -4.73
CA LEU A 253 19.71 8.48 -3.39
C LEU A 253 18.48 8.33 -2.51
N ILE A 254 18.34 7.16 -1.86
CA ILE A 254 17.28 6.88 -0.87
C ILE A 254 17.55 7.64 0.45
N PHE A 255 18.83 7.85 0.79
CA PHE A 255 19.29 8.54 2.00
C PHE A 255 20.33 9.63 1.64
N ILE A 256 20.34 10.72 2.40
CA ILE A 256 21.24 11.89 2.27
C ILE A 256 21.92 12.23 3.60
#